data_AF-A0A9P9GFP7-F1
#
_entry.id   AF-A0A9P9GFP7-F1
#
_cell.length_a   1.000
_cell.length_b   1.000
_cell.length_c   1.000
_cell.angle_alpha   90.00
_cell.angle_beta   90.00
_cell.angle_gamma   90.00
#
_symmetry.space_group_name_H-M   'P 1'
#
loop_
_entity.id
_entity.type
_entity.pdbx_description
1 polymer ?
#
loop_
_entity_poly.entity_id
_entity_poly.type
_entity_poly.pdbx_seq_one_letter_code
_entity_poly.pdbx_strand_id
1 'polypeptide(L)'
;MPKRRSFGDLISGNRQKGHEFSPEAKGAMLAMLNGGMSLRAVAREFNTTHYAVTKIRDRFLKDGTTQNKPRSGRPQKLTKV
;
A
#
# COMPACT_ATOMS: atom_id res chain seq x y z
N MET A 1 10.57 -9.98 -7.05
CA MET A 1 11.36 -9.74 -5.83
C MET A 1 12.26 -8.56 -6.13
N PRO A 2 12.33 -7.52 -5.28
CA PRO A 2 13.32 -6.46 -5.48
C PRO A 2 14.72 -7.08 -5.51
N LYS A 3 15.60 -6.53 -6.36
CA LYS A 3 17.00 -6.97 -6.50
C LYS A 3 17.67 -6.99 -5.12
N ARG A 4 18.40 -8.07 -4.80
CA ARG A 4 19.21 -8.13 -3.58
C ARG A 4 20.28 -7.04 -3.67
N ARG A 5 20.30 -6.13 -2.69
CA ARG A 5 21.26 -5.03 -2.63
C ARG A 5 22.61 -5.51 -2.12
N SER A 6 23.69 -4.97 -2.66
CA SER A 6 25.07 -5.17 -2.18
C SER A 6 25.54 -3.98 -1.34
N PHE A 7 26.59 -4.19 -0.55
CA PHE A 7 27.27 -3.12 0.17
C PHE A 7 27.76 -2.05 -0.84
N GLY A 8 27.36 -0.79 -0.65
CA GLY A 8 27.67 0.33 -1.55
C GLY A 8 26.55 0.74 -2.52
N ASP A 9 25.46 -0.03 -2.64
CA ASP A 9 24.27 0.44 -3.37
C ASP A 9 23.69 1.68 -2.69
N LEU A 10 23.33 2.71 -3.48
CA LEU A 10 22.59 3.88 -3.00
C LEU A 10 21.41 3.40 -2.15
N ILE A 11 21.40 3.77 -0.87
CA ILE A 11 20.30 3.48 0.05
C ILE A 11 19.09 4.24 -0.45
N SER A 12 18.32 3.64 -1.37
CA SER A 12 17.05 4.22 -1.75
C SER A 12 16.10 3.97 -0.58
N GLY A 13 15.72 5.05 0.12
CA GLY A 13 14.72 5.07 1.20
C GLY A 13 13.30 4.79 0.70
N ASN A 14 13.14 3.94 -0.31
CA ASN A 14 11.87 3.73 -1.01
C ASN A 14 10.82 3.08 -0.10
N ARG A 15 11.24 2.37 0.94
CA ARG A 15 10.33 1.81 1.95
C ARG A 15 10.14 2.81 3.08
N GLN A 16 9.09 3.62 2.99
CA GLN A 16 8.69 4.52 4.07
C GLN A 16 7.93 3.74 5.16
N LYS A 17 8.31 3.97 6.44
CA LYS A 17 7.56 3.44 7.59
C LYS A 17 6.19 4.12 7.63
N GLY A 18 5.12 3.32 7.69
CA GLY A 18 3.76 3.85 7.61
C GLY A 18 3.40 4.38 6.22
N HIS A 19 3.96 3.82 5.15
CA HIS A 19 3.52 4.13 3.79
C HIS A 19 2.04 3.72 3.58
N GLU A 20 1.28 4.58 2.89
CA GLU A 20 -0.06 4.29 2.41
C GLU A 20 -0.11 4.41 0.90
N PHE A 21 -0.74 3.45 0.24
CA PHE A 21 -0.96 3.51 -1.20
C PHE A 21 -1.93 4.65 -1.55
N SER A 22 -1.71 5.28 -2.70
CA SER A 22 -2.68 6.20 -3.27
C SER A 22 -4.00 5.48 -3.57
N PRO A 23 -5.15 6.17 -3.54
CA PRO A 23 -6.43 5.59 -3.92
C PRO A 23 -6.41 4.98 -5.33
N GLU A 24 -5.70 5.61 -6.25
CA GLU A 24 -5.50 5.16 -7.64
C GLU A 24 -4.77 3.82 -7.69
N ALA A 25 -3.65 3.69 -6.97
CA ALA A 25 -2.87 2.45 -6.94
C ALA A 25 -3.70 1.29 -6.35
N LYS A 26 -4.50 1.56 -5.32
CA LYS A 26 -5.43 0.55 -4.76
C LYS A 26 -6.52 0.17 -5.77
N GLY A 27 -7.08 1.16 -6.47
CA GLY A 27 -8.08 0.92 -7.53
C GLY A 27 -7.52 0.02 -8.62
N ALA A 28 -6.30 0.30 -9.10
CA ALA A 28 -5.62 -0.52 -10.10
C ALA A 28 -5.35 -1.96 -9.59
N MET A 29 -4.92 -2.12 -8.34
CA MET A 29 -4.77 -3.45 -7.73
C MET A 29 -6.09 -4.22 -7.70
N LEU A 30 -7.18 -3.58 -7.29
CA LEU A 30 -8.51 -4.20 -7.23
C LEU A 30 -9.03 -4.57 -8.62
N ALA A 31 -8.83 -3.71 -9.62
CA ALA A 31 -9.19 -3.98 -11.00
C ALA A 31 -8.45 -5.22 -11.55
N MET A 32 -7.15 -5.34 -11.28
CA MET A 32 -6.36 -6.52 -11.66
C MET A 32 -6.85 -7.80 -10.97
N LEU A 33 -7.22 -7.72 -9.68
CA LEU A 33 -7.80 -8.86 -8.96
C LEU A 33 -9.16 -9.27 -9.54
N ASN A 34 -10.01 -8.30 -9.88
CA ASN A 34 -11.29 -8.56 -10.54
C ASN A 34 -11.11 -9.16 -11.94
N GLY A 35 -10.02 -8.82 -12.63
CA GLY A 35 -9.59 -9.45 -13.87
C GLY A 35 -9.04 -10.87 -13.71
N GLY A 36 -9.10 -11.47 -12.52
CA GLY A 36 -8.68 -12.85 -12.27
C GLY A 36 -7.18 -13.02 -11.98
N MET A 37 -6.41 -11.94 -11.84
CA MET A 37 -5.00 -12.06 -11.49
C MET A 37 -4.83 -12.56 -10.04
N SER A 38 -3.83 -13.41 -9.81
CA SER A 38 -3.51 -13.86 -8.46
C SER A 38 -2.94 -12.72 -7.60
N LEU A 39 -3.18 -12.78 -6.28
CA LEU A 39 -2.63 -11.82 -5.31
C LEU A 39 -1.10 -11.64 -5.43
N ARG A 40 -0.38 -12.73 -5.75
CA ARG A 40 1.09 -12.71 -5.92
C ARG A 40 1.51 -12.02 -7.21
N ALA A 41 0.75 -12.19 -8.28
CA ALA A 41 1.03 -11.51 -9.55
C ALA A 41 0.83 -9.99 -9.40
N VAL A 42 -0.30 -9.57 -8.81
CA VAL A 42 -0.57 -8.14 -8.52
C VAL A 42 0.50 -7.57 -7.59
N ALA A 43 0.88 -8.28 -6.54
CA ALA A 43 1.95 -7.82 -5.64
C ALA A 43 3.29 -7.62 -6.35
N ARG A 44 3.60 -8.45 -7.36
CA ARG A 44 4.82 -8.32 -8.16
C ARG A 44 4.78 -7.07 -9.05
N GLU A 45 3.64 -6.77 -9.68
CA GLU A 45 3.46 -5.56 -10.49
C GLU A 45 3.69 -4.28 -9.67
N PHE A 46 3.15 -4.24 -8.45
CA PHE A 46 3.25 -3.07 -7.57
C PHE A 46 4.46 -3.09 -6.63
N ASN A 47 5.41 -3.99 -6.83
CA ASN A 47 6.61 -4.15 -5.98
C ASN A 47 6.29 -4.20 -4.47
N THR A 48 5.20 -4.88 -4.10
CA THR A 48 4.70 -4.97 -2.72
C THR A 48 4.56 -6.42 -2.27
N THR A 49 4.08 -6.63 -1.04
CA THR A 49 3.80 -7.96 -0.51
C THR A 49 2.37 -8.39 -0.86
N HIS A 50 2.16 -9.70 -1.08
CA HIS A 50 0.81 -10.25 -1.27
C HIS A 50 -0.11 -9.91 -0.09
N TYR A 51 0.41 -9.87 1.14
CA TYR A 51 -0.33 -9.44 2.33
C TYR A 51 -0.87 -8.01 2.23
N ALA A 52 -0.10 -7.08 1.65
CA ALA A 52 -0.57 -5.71 1.44
C ALA A 52 -1.74 -5.67 0.46
N VAL A 53 -1.67 -6.45 -0.62
CA VAL A 53 -2.76 -6.59 -1.60
C VAL A 53 -4.00 -7.21 -0.95
N THR A 54 -3.84 -8.27 -0.15
CA THR A 54 -4.93 -8.89 0.61
C THR A 54 -5.59 -7.87 1.56
N LYS A 55 -4.81 -7.10 2.32
CA LYS A 55 -5.33 -6.04 3.21
C LYS A 55 -6.12 -4.97 2.46
N ILE A 56 -5.69 -4.60 1.26
CA ILE A 56 -6.39 -3.61 0.43
C ILE A 56 -7.74 -4.16 -0.03
N ARG A 57 -7.75 -5.41 -0.54
CA ARG A 57 -8.98 -6.12 -0.93
C ARG A 57 -9.96 -6.23 0.24
N ASP A 58 -9.49 -6.75 1.37
CA ASP A 58 -10.37 -6.97 2.53
C ASP A 58 -10.92 -5.65 3.08
N ARG A 59 -10.12 -4.58 3.05
CA ARG A 59 -10.59 -3.23 3.41
C ARG A 59 -11.64 -2.72 2.43
N PHE A 60 -11.44 -2.91 1.13
CA PHE A 60 -12.40 -2.50 0.12
C PHE A 60 -13.73 -3.26 0.26
N LEU A 61 -13.68 -4.57 0.50
CA LEU A 61 -14.89 -5.38 0.76
C LEU A 61 -15.65 -4.93 2.01
N LYS A 62 -14.93 -4.45 3.03
CA LYS A 62 -15.52 -3.97 4.28
C LYS A 62 -16.09 -2.55 4.17
N ASP A 63 -15.31 -1.63 3.61
CA ASP A 63 -15.60 -0.19 3.67
C ASP A 63 -16.20 0.37 2.37
N GLY A 64 -16.08 -0.37 1.25
CA GLY A 64 -16.54 0.06 -0.08
C GLY A 64 -15.73 1.21 -0.70
N THR A 65 -14.59 1.59 -0.11
CA THR A 65 -13.81 2.76 -0.52
C THR A 65 -12.31 2.47 -0.62
N THR A 66 -11.65 3.13 -1.59
CA THR A 66 -10.19 3.12 -1.76
C THR A 66 -9.50 4.24 -0.96
N GLN A 67 -10.26 5.14 -0.35
CA GLN A 67 -9.71 6.27 0.39
C GLN A 67 -8.96 5.82 1.64
N ASN A 68 -7.97 6.62 2.05
CA ASN A 68 -7.24 6.39 3.29
C ASN A 68 -8.09 6.84 4.48
N LYS A 69 -8.12 6.01 5.52
CA LYS A 69 -8.72 6.38 6.81
C LYS A 69 -7.77 7.31 7.55
N PRO A 70 -8.28 8.26 8.34
CA PRO A 70 -7.42 9.02 9.25
C PRO A 70 -6.65 8.07 10.15
N ARG A 71 -5.38 8.38 10.40
CA ARG A 71 -4.54 7.54 11.26
C ARG A 71 -5.03 7.59 12.69
N SER A 72 -4.91 6.45 13.37
CA SER A 72 -5.14 6.37 14.80
C SER A 72 -4.14 7.26 15.54
N GLY A 73 -4.61 8.02 16.51
CA GLY A 73 -3.79 8.91 17.33
C GLY A 73 -4.57 10.13 17.78
N ARG A 74 -3.97 10.91 18.67
CA ARG A 74 -4.55 12.19 19.09
C ARG A 74 -4.50 13.17 17.90
N PRO A 75 -5.62 13.79 17.50
CA PRO A 75 -5.58 14.84 16.49
C PRO A 75 -4.67 15.98 16.94
N GLN A 76 -4.01 16.64 15.99
CA GLN A 76 -3.14 17.77 16.31
C GLN A 76 -3.96 18.90 16.95
N LYS A 77 -3.38 19.57 17.95
CA LYS A 77 -3.99 20.78 18.52
C LYS A 77 -4.05 21.85 17.42
N LEU A 78 -5.24 22.39 17.18
CA LEU A 78 -5.43 23.50 16.23
C LEU A 78 -4.94 24.83 16.80
N THR A 79 -4.71 24.90 18.11
CA THR A 79 -4.18 26.07 18.80
C THR A 79 -2.66 25.96 18.96
N LYS A 80 -1.94 27.03 18.59
CA LYS A 80 -0.56 27.23 19.03
C LYS A 80 -0.61 27.57 20.52
N VAL A 81 0.00 26.73 21.35
CA VAL A 81 0.36 27.10 22.73
C VAL A 81 1.73 27.75 22.69
#